data_AF-A0A1M7KVL1-F1
#
_entry.id   AF-A0A1M7KVL1-F1
#
_cell.length_a   1.000
_cell.length_b   1.000
_cell.length_c   1.000
_cell.angle_alpha   90.00
_cell.angle_beta   90.00
_cell.angle_gamma   90.00
#
_symmetry.space_group_name_H-M   'P 1'
#
loop_
_entity.id
_entity.type
_entity.pdbx_description
1 polymer ?
#
loop_
_entity_poly.entity_id
_entity_poly.type
_entity_poly.pdbx_seq_one_letter_code
_entity_poly.pdbx_strand_id
1 'polypeptide(L)'
;MISIKSDDFSDNYELFVKLCSITSEPMKLINDKCQDMIVMTAEAFERRKKMLDLREKLLGIDTDECLSSPNTDFEKLGQYINELEKNGE
;
A
#
# COMPACT_ATOMS: atom_id res chain seq x y z
N MET A 1 16.46 3.05 -0.59
CA MET A 1 16.40 4.12 0.42
C MET A 1 17.81 4.62 0.65
N ILE A 2 18.06 5.89 0.35
CA ILE A 2 19.39 6.52 0.46
C ILE A 2 19.53 7.09 1.87
N SER A 3 20.69 6.90 2.50
CA SER A 3 20.99 7.44 3.83
C SER A 3 22.12 8.47 3.73
N ILE A 4 21.93 9.66 4.29
CA ILE A 4 22.87 10.78 4.23
C ILE A 4 23.06 11.36 5.62
N LYS A 5 24.26 11.86 5.92
CA LYS A 5 24.50 12.59 7.17
C LYS A 5 23.79 13.95 7.15
N SER A 6 23.27 14.35 8.30
CA SER A 6 22.57 15.64 8.42
C SER A 6 23.45 16.84 8.02
N ASP A 7 24.75 16.78 8.31
CA ASP A 7 25.70 17.85 7.99
C ASP A 7 25.86 17.98 6.47
N ASP A 8 26.12 16.86 5.77
CA ASP A 8 26.26 16.82 4.31
C ASP A 8 24.98 17.31 3.59
N PHE A 9 23.81 16.99 4.15
CA PHE A 9 22.52 17.45 3.63
C PHE A 9 22.35 18.96 3.73
N SER A 10 22.78 19.54 4.85
CA SER A 10 22.66 20.98 5.11
C SER A 10 23.58 21.77 4.18
N ASP A 11 24.80 21.26 3.95
CA ASP A 11 25.78 21.87 3.05
C ASP A 11 25.35 21.83 1.58
N ASN A 12 24.54 20.84 1.18
CA ASN A 12 24.13 20.62 -0.21
C ASN A 12 22.61 20.54 -0.38
N TYR A 13 21.87 21.33 0.40
CA TYR A 13 20.40 21.29 0.46
C TYR A 13 19.73 21.33 -0.92
N GLU A 14 20.10 22.29 -1.76
CA GLU A 14 19.53 22.51 -3.09
C GLU A 14 19.66 21.25 -4.00
N LEU A 15 20.80 20.57 -3.92
CA LEU A 15 21.08 19.36 -4.71
C LEU A 15 20.16 18.23 -4.27
N PHE A 16 20.01 18.03 -2.96
CA PHE A 16 19.19 16.95 -2.42
C PHE A 16 17.70 17.19 -2.57
N VAL A 17 17.24 18.45 -2.55
CA VAL A 17 15.86 18.80 -2.89
C VAL A 17 15.54 18.47 -4.34
N LYS A 18 16.45 18.83 -5.27
CA LYS A 18 16.31 18.45 -6.69
C LYS A 18 16.33 16.93 -6.86
N LEU A 19 17.22 16.23 -6.17
CA LEU A 19 17.30 14.78 -6.19
C LEU A 19 15.98 14.14 -5.71
N CYS A 20 15.46 14.56 -4.55
CA CYS A 20 14.16 14.11 -4.03
C CYS A 20 13.01 14.35 -5.01
N SER A 21 13.04 15.48 -5.72
CA SER A 21 12.00 15.84 -6.69
C SER A 21 12.05 14.98 -7.94
N ILE A 22 13.26 14.68 -8.45
CA ILE A 22 13.45 13.86 -9.66
C ILE A 22 13.17 12.39 -9.37
N THR A 23 13.69 11.86 -8.26
CA THR A 23 13.59 10.43 -7.96
C THR A 23 12.27 10.08 -7.29
N SER A 24 11.62 11.04 -6.60
CA SER A 24 10.47 10.78 -5.72
C SER A 24 10.75 9.70 -4.66
N GLU A 25 12.02 9.43 -4.39
CA GLU A 25 12.48 8.47 -3.39
C GLU A 25 12.77 9.16 -2.06
N PRO A 26 12.32 8.59 -0.94
CA PRO A 26 12.59 9.14 0.38
C PRO A 26 14.06 8.92 0.79
N MET A 27 14.61 9.90 1.49
CA MET A 27 15.99 9.90 1.99
C MET A 27 16.00 9.91 3.51
N LYS A 28 16.85 9.08 4.11
CA LYS A 28 17.06 9.02 5.56
C LYS A 28 18.20 9.96 5.94
N LEU A 29 17.94 10.86 6.89
CA LEU A 29 18.99 11.64 7.53
C LEU A 29 19.49 10.90 8.77
N ILE A 30 20.80 10.67 8.80
CA ILE A 30 21.51 10.09 9.93
C ILE A 30 22.13 11.25 10.70
N ASN A 31 21.83 11.36 11.98
CA ASN A 31 22.44 12.31 12.88
C ASN A 31 22.88 11.59 14.16
N ASP A 32 24.06 11.92 14.67
CA ASP A 32 24.65 11.24 15.84
C ASP A 32 23.91 11.60 17.14
N LYS A 33 23.07 12.65 17.14
CA LYS A 33 22.43 13.22 18.34
C LYS A 33 20.90 13.18 18.37
N CYS A 34 20.20 12.86 17.28
CA CYS A 34 18.74 12.65 17.32
C CYS A 34 18.21 11.82 16.14
N GLN A 35 17.12 11.11 16.48
CA GLN A 35 16.12 10.30 15.76
C GLN A 35 16.17 10.24 14.22
N ASP A 36 15.84 9.05 13.71
CA ASP A 36 15.63 8.75 12.28
C ASP A 36 14.68 9.76 11.60
N MET A 37 15.23 10.75 10.91
CA MET A 37 14.49 11.70 10.08
C MET A 37 14.43 11.22 8.63
N ILE A 38 13.28 11.44 7.98
CA ILE A 38 13.10 11.14 6.56
C ILE A 38 12.70 12.42 5.82
N VAL A 39 13.37 12.69 4.70
CA VAL A 39 13.07 13.78 3.79
C VAL A 39 12.44 13.19 2.52
N MET A 40 11.32 13.76 2.10
CA MET A 40 10.66 13.47 0.82
C MET A 40 9.81 14.67 0.39
N THR A 41 9.45 14.74 -0.89
CA THR A 41 8.52 15.78 -1.36
C THR A 41 7.10 15.55 -0.82
N ALA A 42 6.37 16.64 -0.61
CA ALA A 42 4.98 16.56 -0.14
C ALA A 42 4.09 15.74 -1.10
N GLU A 43 4.31 15.87 -2.41
CA GLU A 43 3.59 15.09 -3.42
C GLU A 43 3.88 13.59 -3.32
N ALA A 44 5.14 13.20 -3.13
CA ALA A 44 5.51 11.79 -2.97
C ALA A 44 4.94 11.19 -1.68
N PHE A 45 4.82 11.98 -0.62
CA PHE A 45 4.16 11.60 0.63
C PHE A 45 2.67 11.35 0.40
N GLU A 46 1.94 12.30 -0.19
CA GLU A 46 0.51 12.16 -0.47
C GLU A 46 0.21 10.98 -1.41
N ARG A 47 1.05 10.77 -2.42
CA ARG A 47 0.91 9.62 -3.32
C ARG A 47 1.07 8.28 -2.57
N ARG A 48 2.06 8.17 -1.67
CA ARG A 48 2.25 6.97 -0.85
C ARG A 48 1.08 6.76 0.10
N LYS A 49 0.62 7.81 0.78
CA LYS A 49 -0.54 7.74 1.68
C LYS A 49 -1.78 7.21 0.97
N LYS A 50 -2.14 7.77 -0.19
CA LYS A 50 -3.27 7.29 -1.00
C LYS A 50 -3.12 5.84 -1.44
N MET A 51 -1.91 5.41 -1.81
CA MET A 51 -1.65 4.01 -2.15
C MET A 51 -1.77 3.08 -0.95
N LEU A 52 -1.32 3.50 0.23
CA LEU A 52 -1.48 2.76 1.48
C LEU A 52 -2.97 2.61 1.83
N ASP A 53 -3.73 3.71 1.80
CA ASP A 53 -5.18 3.69 2.04
C ASP A 53 -5.90 2.77 1.05
N LEU A 54 -5.52 2.79 -0.22
CA LEU A 54 -6.10 1.90 -1.24
C LEU A 54 -5.74 0.44 -0.99
N ARG A 55 -4.49 0.16 -0.61
CA ARG A 55 -4.03 -1.20 -0.27
C ARG A 55 -4.76 -1.75 0.93
N GLU A 56 -4.95 -0.95 1.99
CA GLU A 56 -5.71 -1.36 3.17
C GLU A 56 -7.17 -1.67 2.81
N LYS A 57 -7.79 -0.85 1.97
CA LYS A 57 -9.16 -1.11 1.50
C LYS A 57 -9.28 -2.39 0.70
N LEU A 58 -8.35 -2.65 -0.22
CA LEU A 58 -8.34 -3.90 -1.00
C LEU A 58 -8.14 -5.13 -0.10
N LEU A 59 -7.19 -5.05 0.85
CA LEU A 59 -6.98 -6.13 1.82
C LEU A 59 -8.20 -6.37 2.72
N GLY A 60 -8.89 -5.30 3.13
CA GLY A 60 -10.13 -5.40 3.91
C GLY A 60 -11.27 -6.05 3.13
N ILE A 61 -11.42 -5.68 1.85
CA ILE A 61 -12.40 -6.30 0.95
C ILE A 61 -12.08 -7.78 0.73
N ASP A 62 -10.81 -8.15 0.49
CA ASP A 62 -10.40 -9.54 0.29
C ASP A 62 -10.64 -10.38 1.56
N THR A 63 -10.43 -9.82 2.76
CA THR A 63 -10.72 -10.52 4.02
C THR A 63 -12.20 -10.63 4.31
N ASP A 64 -12.99 -9.59 4.02
CA ASP A 64 -14.43 -9.63 4.19
C ASP A 64 -15.06 -10.56 3.16
N GLU A 65 -14.65 -10.57 1.89
CA GLU A 65 -15.17 -11.50 0.87
C GLU A 65 -14.80 -12.96 1.19
N CYS A 66 -13.63 -13.20 1.77
CA CYS A 66 -13.22 -14.53 2.23
C CYS A 66 -13.97 -14.99 3.51
N LEU A 67 -14.36 -14.06 4.39
CA LEU A 67 -15.13 -14.35 5.62
C LEU A 67 -16.67 -14.23 5.43
N SER A 68 -17.11 -13.54 4.38
CA SER A 68 -18.50 -13.25 4.01
C SER A 68 -18.91 -13.99 2.74
N SER A 69 -18.19 -15.03 2.34
CA SER A 69 -18.76 -16.13 1.56
C SER A 69 -19.24 -17.24 2.50
N PRO A 70 -20.35 -17.06 3.26
CA PRO A 70 -20.95 -18.16 3.99
C PRO A 70 -21.56 -19.09 2.94
N ASN A 71 -20.82 -20.13 2.54
CA ASN A 71 -21.37 -21.35 1.94
C ASN A 71 -22.36 -21.17 0.78
N THR A 72 -22.35 -20.00 0.11
CA THR A 72 -23.38 -19.65 -0.88
C THR A 72 -23.16 -20.44 -2.16
N ASP A 73 -21.93 -20.90 -2.38
CA ASP A 73 -21.57 -21.77 -3.50
C ASP A 73 -22.15 -23.18 -3.33
N PHE A 74 -22.14 -23.75 -2.12
CA PHE A 74 -22.71 -25.08 -1.86
C PHE A 74 -24.25 -25.09 -1.91
N GLU A 75 -24.92 -24.07 -1.37
CA GLU A 75 -26.38 -23.99 -1.44
C GLU A 75 -26.88 -23.74 -2.88
N LYS A 76 -26.19 -22.88 -3.64
CA LYS A 76 -26.50 -22.66 -5.07
C LYS A 76 -26.20 -23.90 -5.91
N LEU A 77 -25.10 -24.61 -5.65
CA LEU A 77 -24.80 -25.90 -6.28
C LEU A 77 -25.90 -26.94 -5.99
N GLY A 78 -26.40 -26.99 -4.75
CA GLY A 78 -27.52 -27.86 -4.37
C GLY A 78 -28.80 -27.54 -5.12
N GLN A 79 -29.09 -26.25 -5.38
CA GLN A 79 -30.24 -25.83 -6.19
C GLN A 79 -30.08 -26.22 -7.65
N TYR A 80 -28.89 -26.01 -8.24
CA TYR A 80 -28.61 -26.39 -9.63
C TYR A 80 -28.70 -27.91 -9.85
N ILE A 81 -28.19 -28.72 -8.91
CA ILE A 81 -28.28 -30.19 -9.02
C ILE A 81 -29.75 -30.63 -8.96
N ASN A 82 -30.55 -30.06 -8.06
CA ASN A 82 -31.96 -30.40 -7.89
C ASN A 82 -32.82 -29.96 -9.08
N GLU A 83 -32.47 -28.85 -9.74
CA GLU A 83 -33.10 -28.41 -10.99
C GLU A 83 -32.76 -29.34 -12.17
N LEU A 84 -31.54 -29.87 -12.23
CA LEU A 84 -31.15 -30.85 -13.25
C LEU A 84 -31.83 -32.21 -13.04
N GLU A 85 -32.00 -32.65 -11.80
CA GLU A 85 -32.72 -33.89 -11.47
C GLU A 85 -34.21 -33.81 -11.79
N LYS A 86 -34.84 -32.64 -11.62
CA LYS A 86 -36.27 -32.43 -11.95
C LYS A 86 -36.57 -32.28 -13.44
N ASN A 87 -35.59 -31.87 -14.24
CA ASN A 87 -35.75 -31.69 -15.69
C ASN A 87 -35.37 -32.95 -16.49
N GLY A 88 -35.09 -34.06 -15.81
CA GLY A 88 -34.70 -35.35 -16.39
C GLY A 88 -35.80 -36.41 -16.46
N GLU A 89 -37.06 -36.10 -16.10
CA GLU A 89 -38.24 -36.93 -16.36
C GLU A 89 -39.07 -36.44 -17.56
#